data_AF-A0A4P8XV58-F1
#
_entry.id   AF-A0A4P8XV58-F1
#
_cell.length_a   1.000
_cell.length_b   1.000
_cell.length_c   1.000
_cell.angle_alpha   90.00
_cell.angle_beta   90.00
_cell.angle_gamma   90.00
#
_symmetry.space_group_name_H-M   'P 1'
#
loop_
_entity.id
_entity.type
_entity.pdbx_description
1 polymer ?
#
loop_
_entity_poly.entity_id
_entity_poly.type
_entity_poly.pdbx_seq_one_letter_code
_entity_poly.pdbx_strand_id
1 'polypeptide(L)' 'MESKRDRFVRIAEARTNKILEMMRLLGNCSSKANYEYTEEDVKQIFSALEKELKITKNRFMGIDAKDEKFTLK' A
#
# COMPACT_ATOMS: atom_id res chain seq x y z
N MET A 1 -9.78 -24.02 -19.03
CA MET A 1 -9.75 -22.55 -19.15
C MET A 1 -9.98 -21.98 -17.76
N GLU A 2 -9.12 -21.08 -17.28
CA GLU A 2 -9.23 -20.47 -15.93
C GLU A 2 -10.44 -19.53 -15.87
N SER A 3 -11.23 -19.57 -14.78
CA SER A 3 -12.35 -18.63 -14.60
C SER A 3 -11.85 -17.24 -14.17
N LYS A 4 -12.66 -16.19 -14.37
CA LYS A 4 -12.33 -14.83 -13.88
C LYS A 4 -12.07 -14.83 -12.36
N ARG A 5 -12.79 -15.66 -11.61
CA ARG A 5 -12.65 -15.79 -10.16
C ARG A 5 -11.33 -16.44 -9.80
N ASP A 6 -10.97 -17.55 -10.44
CA ASP A 6 -9.71 -18.28 -10.17
C ASP A 6 -8.51 -17.40 -10.48
N ARG A 7 -8.56 -16.69 -11.63
CA ARG A 7 -7.54 -15.72 -12.02
C ARG A 7 -7.39 -14.61 -10.99
N PHE A 8 -8.50 -14.09 -10.47
CA PHE A 8 -8.46 -13.08 -9.41
C PHE A 8 -7.81 -13.62 -8.14
N VAL A 9 -8.24 -14.80 -7.64
CA VAL A 9 -7.69 -15.41 -6.42
C VAL A 9 -6.18 -15.57 -6.56
N ARG A 10 -5.74 -16.25 -7.62
CA ARG A 10 -4.31 -16.53 -7.86
C ARG A 10 -3.47 -15.26 -7.91
N ILE A 11 -3.93 -14.23 -8.63
CA ILE A 11 -3.18 -12.99 -8.79
C ILE A 11 -3.21 -12.14 -7.52
N ALA A 12 -4.38 -12.00 -6.89
CA ALA A 12 -4.52 -11.19 -5.68
C ALA A 12 -3.73 -11.79 -4.51
N GLU A 13 -3.81 -13.10 -4.31
CA GLU A 13 -3.08 -13.80 -3.26
C GLU A 13 -1.57 -13.68 -3.45
N ALA A 14 -1.06 -13.96 -4.66
CA ALA A 14 0.36 -13.82 -4.96
C ALA A 14 0.87 -12.38 -4.73
N ARG A 15 0.08 -11.37 -5.10
CA ARG A 15 0.43 -9.96 -4.87
C ARG A 15 0.40 -9.59 -3.40
N THR A 16 -0.62 -10.00 -2.66
CA THR A 16 -0.73 -9.77 -1.22
C THR A 16 0.46 -10.38 -0.48
N ASN A 17 0.80 -11.63 -0.77
CA ASN A 17 1.94 -12.29 -0.14
C ASN A 17 3.26 -11.57 -0.43
N LYS A 18 3.49 -11.12 -1.67
CA LYS A 18 4.67 -10.33 -2.02
C LYS A 18 4.72 -9.00 -1.25
N ILE A 19 3.59 -8.30 -1.10
CA ILE A 19 3.54 -7.06 -0.31
C ILE A 19 3.87 -7.34 1.15
N LEU A 20 3.31 -8.40 1.75
CA LEU A 20 3.59 -8.78 3.14
C LEU A 20 5.07 -9.13 3.35
N GLU A 21 5.70 -9.82 2.39
CA GLU A 21 7.13 -10.11 2.42
C GLU A 21 7.98 -8.82 2.39
N MET A 22 7.67 -7.91 1.46
CA MET A 22 8.37 -6.62 1.38
C MET A 22 8.20 -5.77 2.64
N MET A 23 7.02 -5.80 3.28
CA MET A 23 6.78 -5.13 4.55
C MET A 23 7.64 -5.70 5.68
N ARG A 24 7.84 -7.03 5.73
CA ARG A 24 8.74 -7.66 6.69
C ARG A 24 10.19 -7.25 6.47
N LEU A 25 10.63 -7.21 5.21
CA LEU A 25 11.98 -6.73 4.86
C LEU A 25 12.19 -5.26 5.23
N LEU A 26 11.20 -4.41 4.99
CA LEU A 26 11.23 -3.01 5.44
C LEU A 26 11.33 -2.92 6.97
N GLY A 27 10.65 -3.81 7.69
CA GLY A 27 10.75 -3.91 9.15
C GLY A 27 12.18 -4.18 9.65
N ASN A 28 13.01 -4.89 8.88
CA ASN A 28 14.41 -5.12 9.24
C ASN A 28 15.25 -3.83 9.25
N CYS A 29 14.84 -2.79 8.52
CA CYS A 29 15.46 -1.48 8.56
C CYS A 29 15.28 -0.73 9.89
N SER A 30 14.41 -1.23 10.79
CA SER A 30 14.27 -0.68 12.15
C SER A 30 15.49 -0.92 13.05
N SER A 31 16.44 -1.77 12.62
CA SER A 31 17.66 -2.01 13.37
C SER A 31 18.57 -0.77 13.36
N LYS A 32 18.53 0.00 14.45
CA LYS A 32 19.45 1.12 14.71
C LYS A 32 20.92 0.73 14.79
N ALA A 33 21.22 -0.56 14.98
CA ALA A 33 22.59 -1.06 14.94
C ALA A 33 23.18 -1.06 13.52
N ASN A 34 22.32 -1.17 12.50
CA ASN A 34 22.74 -1.26 11.09
C ASN A 34 22.41 0.00 10.29
N TYR A 35 21.48 0.82 10.78
CA TYR A 35 20.95 1.97 10.04
C TYR A 35 20.77 3.19 10.93
N GLU A 36 21.08 4.36 10.35
CA GLU A 36 20.70 5.64 10.90
C GLU A 36 19.45 6.15 10.17
N TYR A 37 18.47 6.63 10.93
CA TYR A 37 17.25 7.21 10.41
C TYR A 37 16.64 8.12 11.47
N THR A 38 15.85 9.08 11.05
CA THR A 38 15.12 10.01 11.92
C THR A 38 13.67 9.55 12.10
N GLU A 39 12.98 10.16 13.06
CA GLU A 39 11.52 9.98 13.16
C GLU A 39 10.79 10.49 11.92
N GLU A 40 11.34 11.51 11.25
CA GLU A 40 10.77 12.08 10.04
C GLU A 40 10.85 11.08 8.87
N ASP A 41 11.97 10.35 8.72
CA ASP A 41 12.09 9.29 7.72
C ASP A 41 11.01 8.21 7.92
N VAL A 42 10.80 7.80 9.18
CA VAL A 42 9.76 6.81 9.54
C VAL A 42 8.36 7.35 9.19
N LYS A 43 8.06 8.60 9.55
CA LYS A 43 6.78 9.23 9.22
C LYS A 43 6.54 9.29 7.72
N GLN A 44 7.53 9.67 6.92
CA GLN A 44 7.41 9.75 5.47
C GLN A 44 7.16 8.38 4.83
N ILE A 45 7.91 7.35 5.27
CA ILE A 45 7.75 5.97 4.81
C ILE A 45 6.31 5.48 5.06
N PHE A 46 5.83 5.59 6.29
CA PHE A 46 4.51 5.06 6.64
C PHE A 46 3.37 5.91 6.06
N SER A 47 3.53 7.23 5.96
CA SER A 47 2.54 8.10 5.30
C SER A 47 2.34 7.72 3.83
N ALA A 48 3.43 7.41 3.12
CA ALA A 48 3.36 6.96 1.73
C ALA A 48 2.66 5.59 1.60
N LEU A 49 3.00 4.64 2.45
CA LEU A 49 2.40 3.29 2.47
C LEU A 49 0.90 3.33 2.80
N GLU A 50 0.52 4.10 3.83
CA GLU A 50 -0.88 4.27 4.23
C GLU A 50 -1.71 4.94 3.13
N LYS A 51 -1.15 5.95 2.46
CA LYS A 51 -1.80 6.61 1.32
C LYS A 51 -2.08 5.62 0.18
N GLU A 52 -1.08 4.83 -0.22
CA GLU A 52 -1.26 3.85 -1.30
C GLU A 52 -2.21 2.72 -0.90
N LEU A 53 -2.15 2.26 0.36
CA LEU A 53 -3.08 1.27 0.91
C LEU A 53 -4.53 1.79 0.84
N LYS A 54 -4.75 3.04 1.23
CA LYS A 54 -6.06 3.69 1.16
C LYS A 54 -6.55 3.81 -0.28
N ILE A 55 -5.71 4.27 -1.21
CA ILE A 55 -6.05 4.37 -2.63
C ILE A 55 -6.44 3.00 -3.20
N THR A 56 -5.64 1.96 -2.90
CA THR A 56 -5.89 0.60 -3.36
C THR A 56 -7.20 0.06 -2.79
N LYS A 57 -7.46 0.24 -1.50
CA LYS A 57 -8.73 -0.17 -0.86
C LYS A 57 -9.93 0.52 -1.49
N ASN A 58 -9.83 1.83 -1.74
CA ASN A 58 -10.90 2.62 -2.36
C ASN A 58 -11.28 2.09 -3.76
N ARG A 59 -10.30 1.68 -4.58
CA ARG A 59 -10.55 1.05 -5.89
C ARG A 59 -11.39 -0.23 -5.77
N PHE A 60 -11.17 -1.05 -4.74
CA PHE A 60 -11.99 -2.25 -4.49
C PHE A 60 -13.40 -1.92 -4.02
N MET A 61 -13.59 -0.79 -3.35
CA MET A 61 -14.89 -0.33 -2.86
C MET A 61 -15.69 0.45 -3.91
N GLY A 62 -15.12 0.70 -5.10
CA GLY A 62 -15.72 1.58 -6.10
C GLY A 62 -15.80 3.04 -5.63
N ILE A 63 -15.01 3.41 -4.63
CA ILE A 63 -14.84 4.80 -4.19
C ILE A 63 -13.80 5.40 -5.10
N ASP A 64 -14.20 5.74 -6.32
CA ASP A 64 -13.39 6.62 -7.14
C ASP A 64 -13.37 7.97 -6.43
N ALA A 65 -12.17 8.51 -6.19
CA ALA A 65 -12.04 9.92 -5.85
C ALA A 65 -12.59 10.69 -7.05
N LYS A 66 -13.90 10.99 -7.04
CA LYS A 66 -14.45 12.03 -7.90
C LYS A 66 -13.64 13.26 -7.55
N ASP A 67 -12.92 13.80 -8.53
CA ASP A 67 -12.34 15.12 -8.44
C ASP A 67 -13.45 16.07 -7.96
N GLU A 68 -13.44 16.41 -6.67
CA GLU A 68 -14.24 17.52 -6.18
C GLU A 68 -13.66 18.75 -6.86
N LYS A 69 -14.34 19.19 -7.94
CA LYS A 69 -14.04 20.46 -8.57
C LYS A 69 -14.13 21.52 -7.49
N PHE A 70 -12.98 22.05 -7.13
CA PHE A 70 -12.85 23.17 -6.22
C PHE A 70 -13.69 24.36 -6.76
N THR A 71 -14.56 24.89 -5.91
CA THR A 71 -15.28 26.15 -6.17
C THR A 71 -14.98 27.12 -5.04
N LEU A 72 -14.59 28.34 -5.39
CA LEU A 72 -14.62 29.47 -4.47
C LEU A 72 -16.06 29.94 -4.31
N LYS A 73 -16.49 30.20 -3.07
CA LYS A 73 -17.57 31.15 -2.80
C LYS A 73 -16.95 32.43 -2.29
#